data_AF-E4X8T9-F1
#
_entry.id   AF-E4X8T9-F1
#
_cell.length_a   1.000
_cell.length_b   1.000
_cell.length_c   1.000
_cell.angle_alpha   90.00
_cell.angle_beta   90.00
_cell.angle_gamma   90.00
#
_symmetry.space_group_name_H-M   'P 1'
#
loop_
_entity.id
_entity.type
_entity.pdbx_description
1 polymer ?
#
loop_
_entity_poly.entity_id
_entity_poly.type
_entity_poly.pdbx_seq_one_letter_code
_entity_poly.pdbx_strand_id
1 'polypeptide(L)'
;MSSPPQKRKKTAKSEDDGVKIALFIFRRDLRLIDNTSLIQAIKDGYRILPVFVFPPEQIDPEKNEWFSHPSVQFMCESLNDLGRQLKEEVDGKLHLFMGGNLETIKKIKEVVNFSAIAYNEDYSVYARERDGEIEEWAESNNVEIIKEEDYGLLPIKDAWHHPKDGPHKALPRSFHLLQAYPEVLRN
;
A
#
# COMPACT_ATOMS: atom_id res chain seq x y z
N MET A 1 -19.01 -33.89 39.79
CA MET A 1 -19.82 -34.03 38.56
C MET A 1 -19.77 -32.71 37.83
N SER A 2 -18.74 -32.51 37.00
CA SER A 2 -18.49 -31.28 36.25
C SER A 2 -18.65 -31.60 34.76
N SER A 3 -19.73 -31.11 34.17
CA SER A 3 -20.01 -31.24 32.73
C SER A 3 -18.89 -30.56 31.91
N PRO A 4 -18.43 -31.17 30.81
CA PRO A 4 -17.36 -30.62 29.99
C PRO A 4 -17.86 -29.45 29.11
N PRO A 5 -17.03 -28.43 28.84
CA PRO A 5 -17.44 -27.31 27.98
C PRO A 5 -17.54 -27.74 26.51
N GLN A 6 -18.68 -27.38 25.92
CA GLN A 6 -19.07 -27.66 24.55
C GLN A 6 -18.12 -26.99 23.54
N LYS A 7 -17.63 -27.79 22.59
CA LYS A 7 -16.90 -27.34 21.39
C LYS A 7 -17.74 -26.32 20.63
N ARG A 8 -17.30 -25.07 20.57
CA ARG A 8 -17.83 -24.08 19.61
C ARG A 8 -17.41 -24.50 18.20
N LYS A 9 -18.29 -25.18 17.49
CA LYS A 9 -18.32 -25.18 16.03
C LYS A 9 -18.72 -23.77 15.58
N LYS A 10 -17.86 -23.09 14.82
CA LYS A 10 -18.28 -22.01 13.92
C LYS A 10 -17.60 -22.23 12.57
N THR A 11 -18.25 -23.08 11.78
CA THR A 11 -18.30 -22.95 10.33
C THR A 11 -19.02 -21.64 9.99
N ALA A 12 -18.38 -20.80 9.18
CA ALA A 12 -19.06 -19.87 8.28
C ALA A 12 -18.19 -19.80 7.03
N LYS A 13 -18.37 -20.80 6.15
CA LYS A 13 -17.94 -20.71 4.77
C LYS A 13 -19.00 -19.83 4.10
N SER A 14 -18.73 -18.52 4.03
CA SER A 14 -19.59 -17.59 3.30
C SER A 14 -19.50 -17.87 1.82
N GLU A 15 -20.64 -17.78 1.14
CA GLU A 15 -20.82 -17.95 -0.30
C GLU A 15 -19.75 -17.15 -1.07
N ASP A 16 -18.97 -17.85 -1.89
CA ASP A 16 -17.87 -17.30 -2.69
C ASP A 16 -18.41 -17.04 -4.10
N ASP A 17 -19.04 -15.89 -4.28
CA ASP A 17 -19.55 -15.41 -5.57
C ASP A 17 -18.40 -14.97 -6.50
N GLY A 18 -17.41 -15.83 -6.78
CA GLY A 18 -16.32 -15.53 -7.73
C GLY A 18 -15.59 -14.21 -7.44
N VAL A 19 -15.61 -13.76 -6.20
CA VAL A 19 -15.19 -12.42 -5.81
C VAL A 19 -13.67 -12.41 -5.70
N LYS A 20 -13.02 -11.69 -6.61
CA LYS A 20 -11.57 -11.51 -6.56
C LYS A 20 -11.22 -10.48 -5.49
N ILE A 21 -10.34 -10.84 -4.57
CA ILE A 21 -9.86 -9.95 -3.50
C ILE A 21 -8.46 -9.46 -3.84
N ALA A 22 -8.24 -8.15 -3.72
CA ALA A 22 -6.92 -7.53 -3.74
C ALA A 22 -6.53 -7.07 -2.34
N LEU A 23 -5.34 -7.45 -1.89
CA LEU A 23 -4.72 -6.94 -0.68
C LEU A 23 -4.13 -5.56 -0.99
N PHE A 24 -4.75 -4.48 -0.52
CA PHE A 24 -4.22 -3.13 -0.71
C PHE A 24 -3.39 -2.72 0.50
N ILE A 25 -2.09 -2.53 0.30
CA ILE A 25 -1.13 -2.22 1.36
C ILE A 25 -0.86 -0.71 1.33
N PHE A 26 -1.45 0.01 2.28
CA PHE A 26 -1.15 1.41 2.53
C PHE A 26 0.29 1.57 3.02
N ARG A 27 0.99 2.59 2.50
CA ARG A 27 2.40 2.86 2.83
C ARG A 27 2.55 4.29 3.34
N ARG A 28 3.00 5.21 2.50
CA ARG A 28 3.07 6.65 2.85
C ARG A 28 1.81 7.41 2.44
N ASP A 29 1.09 6.85 1.50
CA ASP A 29 -0.11 7.35 0.85
C ASP A 29 -1.38 7.03 1.65
N LEU A 30 -1.46 7.50 2.89
CA LEU A 30 -2.59 7.24 3.80
C LEU A 30 -3.87 8.02 3.42
N ARG A 31 -4.36 7.83 2.19
CA ARG A 31 -5.51 8.54 1.62
C ARG A 31 -6.38 7.63 0.75
N LEU A 32 -7.68 7.90 0.73
CA LEU A 32 -8.66 7.21 -0.12
C LEU A 32 -8.89 7.90 -1.45
N ILE A 33 -8.88 9.23 -1.43
CA ILE A 33 -9.11 10.07 -2.62
C ILE A 33 -7.80 10.22 -3.37
N ASP A 34 -7.88 10.16 -4.70
CA ASP A 34 -6.73 10.34 -5.59
C ASP A 34 -5.59 9.37 -5.26
N ASN A 35 -5.92 8.10 -5.08
CA ASN A 35 -4.95 7.03 -4.85
C ASN A 35 -4.94 6.11 -6.08
N THR A 36 -3.93 6.28 -6.94
CA THR A 36 -3.92 5.69 -8.29
C THR A 36 -4.00 4.17 -8.28
N SER A 37 -3.16 3.49 -7.48
CA SER A 37 -3.18 2.02 -7.40
C SER A 37 -4.47 1.48 -6.77
N LEU A 38 -5.05 2.20 -5.80
CA LEU A 38 -6.32 1.79 -5.18
C LEU A 38 -7.46 1.87 -6.21
N ILE A 39 -7.51 2.97 -6.95
CA ILE A 39 -8.47 3.18 -8.03
C ILE A 39 -8.31 2.11 -9.10
N GLN A 40 -7.07 1.80 -9.50
CA GLN A 40 -6.78 0.80 -10.51
C GLN A 40 -7.26 -0.60 -10.08
N ALA A 41 -6.92 -1.02 -8.85
CA ALA A 41 -7.38 -2.31 -8.32
C ALA A 41 -8.92 -2.42 -8.30
N ILE A 42 -9.63 -1.34 -7.94
CA ILE A 42 -11.10 -1.31 -7.98
C ILE A 42 -11.62 -1.43 -9.42
N LYS A 43 -11.02 -0.71 -10.38
CA LYS A 43 -11.38 -0.76 -11.81
C LYS A 43 -11.19 -2.15 -12.41
N ASP A 44 -10.16 -2.87 -11.96
CA ASP A 44 -9.89 -4.25 -12.37
C ASP A 44 -10.86 -5.27 -11.75
N GLY A 45 -11.83 -4.79 -10.95
CA GLY A 45 -12.93 -5.58 -10.41
C GLY A 45 -12.61 -6.24 -9.07
N TYR A 46 -11.55 -5.83 -8.40
CA TYR A 46 -11.18 -6.38 -7.10
C TYR A 46 -11.98 -5.78 -5.96
N ARG A 47 -12.40 -6.62 -5.01
CA ARG A 47 -12.74 -6.16 -3.67
C ARG A 47 -11.47 -5.93 -2.87
N ILE A 48 -11.39 -4.77 -2.24
CA ILE A 48 -10.19 -4.34 -1.56
C ILE A 48 -10.19 -4.84 -0.11
N LEU A 49 -9.06 -5.39 0.33
CA LEU A 49 -8.72 -5.61 1.73
C LEU A 49 -7.68 -4.57 2.17
N PRO A 50 -8.10 -3.47 2.83
CA PRO A 50 -7.22 -2.40 3.31
C PRO A 50 -6.30 -2.86 4.43
N VAL A 51 -4.99 -2.79 4.22
CA VAL A 51 -3.98 -3.21 5.18
C VAL A 51 -2.92 -2.14 5.37
N PHE A 52 -2.47 -1.99 6.61
CA PHE A 52 -1.22 -1.32 6.93
C PHE A 52 -0.37 -2.25 7.79
N VAL A 53 0.92 -2.36 7.45
CA VAL A 53 1.90 -3.14 8.21
C VAL A 53 2.84 -2.16 8.89
N PHE A 54 3.06 -2.34 10.18
CA PHE A 54 4.07 -1.63 10.97
C PHE A 54 5.37 -2.44 10.97
N PRO A 55 6.32 -2.17 10.05
CA PRO A 55 7.62 -2.82 10.04
C PRO A 55 8.44 -2.33 11.25
N PRO A 56 8.98 -3.25 12.08
CA PRO A 56 9.86 -2.89 13.20
C PRO A 56 11.02 -2.00 12.77
N GLU A 57 11.54 -2.17 11.55
CA GLU A 57 12.63 -1.38 10.99
C GLU A 57 12.29 0.11 10.85
N GLN A 58 11.01 0.48 10.85
CA GLN A 58 10.57 1.88 10.79
C GLN A 58 10.13 2.43 12.15
N ILE A 59 9.53 1.60 13.01
CA ILE A 59 8.86 2.07 14.23
C ILE A 59 9.54 1.67 15.55
N ASP A 60 10.56 0.82 15.50
CA ASP A 60 11.31 0.42 16.69
C ASP A 60 12.49 1.38 16.91
N PRO A 61 12.51 2.16 18.02
CA PRO A 61 13.60 3.08 18.33
C PRO A 61 14.96 2.40 18.45
N GLU A 62 15.00 1.10 18.78
CA GLU A 62 16.24 0.34 18.91
C GLU A 62 16.80 -0.10 17.55
N LYS A 63 15.96 -0.13 16.50
CA LYS A 63 16.33 -0.61 15.17
C LYS A 63 16.40 0.49 14.11
N ASN A 64 15.78 1.64 14.38
CA ASN A 64 15.76 2.77 13.45
C ASN A 64 16.55 3.95 14.02
N GLU A 65 17.75 4.19 13.48
CA GLU A 65 18.59 5.34 13.82
C GLU A 65 17.89 6.69 13.58
N TRP A 66 16.97 6.73 12.62
CA TRP A 66 16.20 7.91 12.23
C TRP A 66 14.82 7.97 12.88
N PHE A 67 14.62 7.21 13.96
CA PHE A 67 13.35 7.16 14.66
C PHE A 67 12.96 8.54 15.22
N SER A 68 11.69 8.89 15.02
CA SER A 68 11.11 10.13 15.52
C SER A 68 9.75 9.85 16.14
N HIS A 69 9.64 10.05 17.45
CA HIS A 69 8.39 9.90 18.19
C HIS A 69 7.25 10.76 17.58
N PRO A 70 7.45 12.05 17.30
CA PRO A 70 6.42 12.88 16.66
C PRO A 70 5.98 12.34 15.29
N SER A 71 6.92 11.83 14.49
CA SER A 71 6.60 11.28 13.16
C SER A 71 5.76 10.01 13.27
N VAL A 72 6.07 9.13 14.22
CA VAL A 72 5.28 7.91 14.47
C VAL A 72 3.91 8.25 15.04
N GLN A 73 3.82 9.23 15.94
CA GLN A 73 2.53 9.71 16.44
C GLN A 73 1.66 10.23 15.30
N PHE A 74 2.20 11.09 14.44
CA PHE A 74 1.48 11.63 13.28
C PHE A 74 1.01 10.52 12.33
N MET A 75 1.84 9.50 12.10
CA MET A 75 1.45 8.33 11.31
C MET A 75 0.27 7.58 11.95
N CYS A 76 0.31 7.32 13.26
CA CYS A 76 -0.79 6.67 13.98
C CYS A 76 -2.08 7.49 13.93
N GLU A 77 -2.01 8.81 14.08
CA GLU A 77 -3.15 9.72 13.95
C GLU A 77 -3.72 9.68 12.53
N SER A 78 -2.86 9.68 11.52
CA SER A 78 -3.25 9.57 10.10
C SER A 78 -3.92 8.22 9.79
N LEU A 79 -3.42 7.11 10.34
CA LEU A 79 -4.03 5.79 10.19
C LEU A 79 -5.39 5.69 10.89
N ASN A 80 -5.53 6.33 12.05
CA ASN A 80 -6.81 6.40 12.74
C ASN A 80 -7.83 7.20 11.93
N ASP A 81 -7.41 8.32 11.34
CA ASP A 81 -8.25 9.11 10.45
C ASP A 81 -8.66 8.33 9.18
N LEU A 82 -7.70 7.67 8.53
CA LEU A 82 -7.96 6.79 7.38
C LEU A 82 -8.95 5.67 7.72
N GLY A 83 -8.78 5.04 8.89
CA GLY A 83 -9.68 4.00 9.39
C GLY A 83 -11.09 4.52 9.62
N ARG A 84 -11.23 5.74 10.13
CA ARG A 84 -12.52 6.43 10.28
C ARG A 84 -13.17 6.71 8.92
N GLN A 85 -12.43 7.30 7.98
CA GLN A 85 -12.93 7.56 6.61
C GLN A 85 -13.41 6.26 5.93
N LEU A 86 -12.62 5.18 6.01
CA LEU A 86 -13.03 3.87 5.47
C LEU A 86 -14.35 3.39 6.07
N LYS A 87 -14.53 3.57 7.37
CA LYS A 87 -15.75 3.14 8.07
C LYS A 87 -16.95 4.00 7.70
N GLU A 88 -16.79 5.30 7.60
CA GLU A 88 -17.87 6.26 7.34
C GLU A 88 -18.31 6.24 5.87
N GLU A 89 -17.38 6.18 4.92
CA GLU A 89 -17.66 6.34 3.49
C GLU A 89 -18.10 5.02 2.82
N VAL A 90 -17.55 3.88 3.25
CA VAL A 90 -17.73 2.59 2.54
C VAL A 90 -18.02 1.40 3.46
N ASP A 91 -18.34 1.66 4.74
CA ASP A 91 -18.49 0.63 5.79
C ASP A 91 -17.28 -0.34 5.89
N GLY A 92 -16.11 0.16 5.49
CA GLY A 92 -14.87 -0.58 5.42
C GLY A 92 -14.14 -0.66 6.76
N LYS A 93 -13.01 -1.37 6.76
CA LYS A 93 -12.13 -1.48 7.92
C LYS A 93 -10.67 -1.54 7.51
N LEU A 94 -9.85 -0.67 8.10
CA LEU A 94 -8.40 -0.76 8.01
C LEU A 94 -7.88 -1.88 8.93
N HIS A 95 -7.04 -2.77 8.40
CA HIS A 95 -6.44 -3.85 9.15
C HIS A 95 -4.98 -3.52 9.43
N LEU A 96 -4.62 -3.51 10.71
CA LEU A 96 -3.29 -3.14 11.17
C LEU A 96 -2.54 -4.39 11.61
N PHE A 97 -1.33 -4.57 11.10
CA PHE A 97 -0.45 -5.68 11.46
C PHE A 97 0.92 -5.17 11.88
N MET A 98 1.64 -5.97 12.66
CA MET A 98 2.98 -5.63 13.13
C MET A 98 3.95 -6.75 12.76
N GLY A 99 5.12 -6.39 12.24
CA GLY A 99 6.13 -7.33 11.76
C GLY A 99 6.59 -7.01 10.34
N GLY A 100 7.36 -7.93 9.75
CA GLY A 100 7.85 -7.77 8.38
C GLY A 100 6.73 -7.83 7.34
N ASN A 101 6.93 -7.12 6.23
CA ASN A 101 5.93 -6.97 5.17
C ASN A 101 5.60 -8.33 4.54
N LEU A 102 6.62 -9.07 4.09
CA LEU A 102 6.42 -10.35 3.41
C LEU A 102 5.85 -11.43 4.33
N GLU A 103 6.32 -11.51 5.58
CA GLU A 103 5.78 -12.45 6.57
C GLU A 103 4.31 -12.18 6.85
N THR A 104 3.93 -10.90 6.93
CA THR A 104 2.54 -10.51 7.14
C THR A 104 1.67 -10.89 5.95
N ILE A 105 2.14 -10.63 4.72
CA ILE A 105 1.43 -11.02 3.48
C ILE A 105 1.22 -12.54 3.44
N LYS A 106 2.24 -13.33 3.74
CA LYS A 106 2.15 -14.80 3.83
C LYS A 106 1.10 -15.25 4.85
N LYS A 107 1.10 -14.67 6.05
CA LYS A 107 0.09 -14.97 7.09
C LYS A 107 -1.32 -14.58 6.66
N ILE A 108 -1.49 -13.46 5.95
CA ILE A 108 -2.80 -13.07 5.43
C ILE A 108 -3.26 -14.07 4.37
N LYS A 109 -2.37 -14.54 3.50
CA LYS A 109 -2.69 -15.52 2.44
C LYS A 109 -3.20 -16.86 2.98
N GLU A 110 -2.74 -17.26 4.18
CA GLU A 110 -3.23 -18.46 4.87
C GLU A 110 -4.70 -18.35 5.30
N VAL A 111 -5.19 -17.13 5.55
CA VAL A 111 -6.53 -16.88 6.10
C VAL A 111 -7.49 -16.31 5.04
N VAL A 112 -6.96 -15.56 4.08
CA VAL A 112 -7.71 -14.85 3.04
C VAL A 112 -7.19 -15.26 1.67
N ASN A 113 -8.10 -15.73 0.81
CA ASN A 113 -7.78 -16.06 -0.57
C ASN A 113 -7.80 -14.80 -1.46
N PHE A 114 -6.79 -13.94 -1.33
CA PHE A 114 -6.59 -12.82 -2.27
C PHE A 114 -5.81 -13.27 -3.51
N SER A 115 -6.11 -12.68 -4.67
CA SER A 115 -5.45 -13.00 -5.95
C SER A 115 -4.62 -11.85 -6.49
N ALA A 116 -4.64 -10.69 -5.85
CA ALA A 116 -3.78 -9.55 -6.17
C ALA A 116 -3.25 -8.87 -4.90
N ILE A 117 -2.09 -8.23 -5.02
CA ILE A 117 -1.54 -7.28 -4.06
C ILE A 117 -1.41 -5.94 -4.77
N ALA A 118 -1.89 -4.88 -4.14
CA ALA A 118 -1.89 -3.54 -4.70
C ALA A 118 -1.22 -2.54 -3.74
N TYR A 119 -0.39 -1.64 -4.28
CA TYR A 119 0.27 -0.56 -3.53
C TYR A 119 0.81 0.52 -4.49
N ASN A 120 0.88 1.78 -4.05
CA ASN A 120 1.50 2.85 -4.84
C ASN A 120 3.02 2.79 -4.79
N GLU A 121 3.71 2.93 -5.92
CA GLU A 121 5.17 2.80 -6.05
C GLU A 121 5.95 3.80 -5.17
N ASP A 122 7.06 3.34 -4.58
CA ASP A 122 7.97 4.16 -3.76
C ASP A 122 9.40 3.90 -4.24
N TYR A 123 10.09 4.99 -4.59
CA TYR A 123 11.38 4.91 -5.25
C TYR A 123 12.58 4.85 -4.29
N SER A 124 12.35 4.86 -2.97
CA SER A 124 13.41 4.72 -1.98
C SER A 124 14.10 3.35 -2.07
N VAL A 125 15.38 3.29 -1.72
CA VAL A 125 16.17 2.05 -1.73
C VAL A 125 15.49 0.95 -0.91
N TYR A 126 15.05 1.30 0.31
CA TYR A 126 14.31 0.42 1.19
C TYR A 126 13.02 -0.13 0.54
N ALA A 127 12.25 0.73 -0.14
CA ALA A 127 11.02 0.30 -0.80
C ALA A 127 11.30 -0.65 -1.97
N ARG A 128 12.35 -0.43 -2.77
CA ARG A 128 12.70 -1.32 -3.88
C ARG A 128 13.11 -2.71 -3.40
N GLU A 129 13.90 -2.79 -2.34
CA GLU A 129 14.30 -4.07 -1.76
C GLU A 129 13.08 -4.83 -1.25
N ARG A 130 12.23 -4.18 -0.44
CA ARG A 130 10.97 -4.75 0.04
C ARG A 130 10.02 -5.17 -1.09
N ASP A 131 9.83 -4.31 -2.07
CA ASP A 131 8.87 -4.53 -3.16
C ASP A 131 9.35 -5.69 -4.05
N GLY A 132 10.66 -5.81 -4.29
CA GLY A 132 11.26 -6.96 -4.97
C GLY A 132 10.97 -8.29 -4.27
N GLU A 133 11.14 -8.36 -2.95
CA GLU A 133 10.81 -9.58 -2.17
C GLU A 133 9.31 -9.95 -2.26
N ILE A 134 8.43 -8.95 -2.27
CA ILE A 134 6.98 -9.14 -2.40
C ILE A 134 6.63 -9.63 -3.80
N GLU A 135 7.21 -9.04 -4.84
CA GLU A 135 6.98 -9.39 -6.24
C GLU A 135 7.44 -10.81 -6.55
N GLU A 136 8.64 -11.21 -6.14
CA GLU A 136 9.16 -12.57 -6.32
C GLU A 136 8.25 -13.62 -5.65
N TRP A 137 7.77 -13.30 -4.43
CA TRP A 137 6.82 -14.16 -3.74
C TRP A 137 5.47 -14.22 -4.44
N ALA A 138 4.96 -13.08 -4.92
CA ALA A 138 3.68 -13.00 -5.60
C ALA A 138 3.68 -13.79 -6.91
N GLU A 139 4.75 -13.69 -7.71
CA GLU A 139 4.95 -14.46 -8.93
C GLU A 139 4.92 -15.98 -8.64
N SER A 140 5.67 -16.40 -7.63
CA SER A 140 5.73 -17.81 -7.21
C SER A 140 4.39 -18.37 -6.72
N ASN A 141 3.46 -17.51 -6.31
CA ASN A 141 2.15 -17.88 -5.77
C ASN A 141 0.98 -17.51 -6.71
N ASN A 142 1.27 -17.10 -7.95
CA ASN A 142 0.29 -16.67 -8.94
C ASN A 142 -0.66 -15.58 -8.39
N VAL A 143 -0.08 -14.59 -7.72
CA VAL A 143 -0.73 -13.40 -7.19
C VAL A 143 -0.33 -12.22 -8.08
N GLU A 144 -1.31 -11.49 -8.58
CA GLU A 144 -1.08 -10.30 -9.42
C GLU A 144 -0.53 -9.13 -8.58
N ILE A 145 0.35 -8.32 -9.18
CA ILE A 145 0.85 -7.08 -8.58
C ILE A 145 0.26 -5.89 -9.33
N ILE A 146 -0.42 -5.00 -8.61
CA ILE A 146 -0.98 -3.77 -9.14
C ILE A 146 -0.24 -2.61 -8.45
N LYS A 147 0.61 -1.92 -9.20
CA LYS A 147 1.35 -0.76 -8.70
C LYS A 147 1.40 0.33 -9.74
N GLU A 148 1.16 1.55 -9.30
CA GLU A 148 1.19 2.75 -10.13
C GLU A 148 2.05 3.83 -9.47
N GLU A 149 2.63 4.70 -10.30
CA GLU A 149 3.35 5.90 -9.86
C GLU A 149 2.33 6.93 -9.33
N ASP A 150 2.51 7.40 -8.09
CA ASP A 150 1.49 8.24 -7.42
C ASP A 150 2.10 9.38 -6.59
N TYR A 151 3.44 9.54 -6.61
CA TYR A 151 4.15 10.58 -5.88
C TYR A 151 4.49 11.81 -6.71
N GLY A 152 4.74 11.63 -8.00
CA GLY A 152 5.12 12.72 -8.90
C GLY A 152 3.89 13.36 -9.54
N LEU A 153 3.98 14.67 -9.82
CA LEU A 153 3.05 15.33 -10.74
C LEU A 153 3.18 14.81 -12.18
N LEU A 154 4.37 14.29 -12.50
CA LEU A 154 4.70 13.62 -13.75
C LEU A 154 5.31 12.26 -13.41
N PRO A 155 5.14 11.24 -14.28
CA PRO A 155 5.91 10.01 -14.18
C PRO A 155 7.40 10.32 -14.10
N ILE A 156 8.14 9.61 -13.25
CA ILE A 156 9.56 9.90 -13.00
C ILE A 156 10.38 9.79 -14.28
N LYS A 157 10.04 8.83 -15.15
CA LYS A 157 10.66 8.66 -16.47
C LYS A 157 10.55 9.91 -17.35
N ASP A 158 9.45 10.65 -17.23
CA ASP A 158 9.18 11.86 -18.02
C ASP A 158 9.85 13.07 -17.38
N ALA A 159 9.91 13.11 -16.05
CA ALA A 159 10.66 14.11 -15.29
C ALA A 159 12.20 13.96 -15.45
N TRP A 160 12.67 12.76 -15.78
CA TRP A 160 14.06 12.47 -16.11
C TRP A 160 14.36 12.83 -17.56
N HIS A 161 14.70 14.10 -17.78
CA HIS A 161 15.12 14.55 -19.10
C HIS A 161 16.60 14.29 -19.37
N HIS A 162 16.81 13.52 -20.44
CA HIS A 162 18.06 13.21 -21.13
C HIS A 162 18.89 12.05 -20.51
N PRO A 163 19.03 10.91 -21.22
CA PRO A 163 19.76 9.71 -20.76
C PRO A 163 21.22 9.94 -20.36
N LYS A 164 21.81 11.09 -20.73
CA LYS A 164 23.21 11.44 -20.47
C LYS A 164 23.41 12.47 -19.36
N ASP A 165 22.39 13.24 -18.99
CA ASP A 165 22.58 14.44 -18.14
C ASP A 165 21.92 14.33 -16.75
N GLY A 166 21.11 13.28 -16.54
CA GLY A 166 20.45 13.01 -15.27
C GLY A 166 19.35 14.04 -14.95
N PRO A 167 18.86 14.10 -13.70
CA PRO A 167 17.79 15.02 -13.33
C PRO A 167 18.22 16.48 -13.52
N HIS A 168 17.25 17.35 -13.81
CA HIS A 168 17.51 18.78 -13.92
C HIS A 168 18.14 19.33 -12.64
N LYS A 169 19.35 19.89 -12.78
CA LYS A 169 20.09 20.50 -11.67
C LYS A 169 19.69 21.96 -11.39
N ALA A 170 18.81 22.53 -12.21
CA ALA A 170 18.38 23.92 -12.12
C ALA A 170 16.86 24.05 -12.32
N LEU A 171 16.20 24.68 -11.34
CA LEU A 171 14.74 24.88 -11.30
C LEU A 171 14.14 25.54 -12.56
N PRO A 172 14.76 26.57 -13.18
CA PRO A 172 14.16 27.16 -14.37
C PRO A 172 13.94 26.16 -15.51
N ARG A 173 14.78 25.12 -15.64
CA ARG A 173 14.63 24.11 -16.70
C ARG A 173 13.48 23.14 -16.42
N SER A 174 13.26 22.76 -15.15
CA SER A 174 12.12 21.92 -14.79
C SER A 174 10.78 22.65 -14.94
N PHE A 175 10.74 23.98 -14.78
CA PHE A 175 9.52 24.76 -15.06
C PHE A 175 9.13 24.76 -16.55
N HIS A 176 10.10 24.86 -17.47
CA HIS A 176 9.82 24.75 -18.91
C HIS A 176 9.29 23.36 -19.28
N LEU A 177 9.74 22.31 -18.59
CA LEU A 177 9.19 20.96 -18.75
C LEU A 177 7.72 20.92 -18.36
N LEU A 178 7.35 21.45 -17.20
CA LEU A 178 5.95 21.48 -16.76
C LEU A 178 5.05 22.30 -17.69
N GLN A 179 5.58 23.35 -18.34
CA GLN A 179 4.85 24.11 -19.36
C GLN A 179 4.52 23.29 -20.61
N ALA A 180 5.28 22.22 -20.91
CA ALA A 180 4.98 21.29 -21.99
C ALA A 180 3.84 20.31 -21.66
N TYR A 181 3.43 20.23 -20.38
CA TYR A 181 2.32 19.42 -19.88
C TYR A 181 1.21 20.32 -19.32
N PRO A 182 0.43 21.00 -20.19
CA PRO A 182 -0.53 22.02 -19.77
C PRO A 182 -1.64 21.51 -18.85
N GLU A 183 -1.92 20.21 -18.84
CA GLU A 183 -2.81 19.51 -17.92
C GLU A 183 -2.31 19.53 -16.46
N VAL A 184 -0.99 19.53 -16.23
CA VAL A 184 -0.40 19.56 -14.88
C VAL A 184 -0.51 20.94 -14.25
N LEU A 185 -0.53 22.01 -15.06
CA LEU A 185 -0.58 23.40 -14.61
C LEU A 185 -2.00 23.96 -14.46
N ARG A 186 -3.04 23.16 -14.72
CA ARG A 186 -4.45 23.61 -14.76
C ARG A 186 -5.26 23.28 -13.50
N ASN A 187 -4.62 22.87 -12.41
CA ASN A 187 -5.27 22.66 -11.12
C ASN A 187 -5.30 23.92 -10.26
#